data_AF-A0A369PUI2-F1
#
_entry.id   AF-A0A369PUI2-F1
#
_cell.length_a   1.000
_cell.length_b   1.000
_cell.length_c   1.000
_cell.angle_alpha   90.00
_cell.angle_beta   90.00
_cell.angle_gamma   90.00
#
_symmetry.space_group_name_H-M   'P 1'
#
loop_
_entity.id
_entity.type
_entity.pdbx_description
1 polymer ?
#
loop_
_entity_poly.entity_id
_entity_poly.type
_entity_poly.pdbx_seq_one_letter_code
_entity_poly.pdbx_strand_id
1 'polypeptide(L)'
;MMLYYNIYTYINDQEFLEIRNKLIPIEKKMADELFLLGWGLTESVKKNDALIIDFIFQDRFFMGNIGFVYIDEPGGPVFSFYVTKSYDELENRYFVKQFISENESLSFYDQNIDLILDKAIELYKLWDKDYVYENNINY
;
A
#
# COMPACT_ATOMS: atom_id res chain seq x y z
N MET A 1 -9.75 -3.37 20.24
CA MET A 1 -9.09 -4.26 19.27
C MET A 1 -10.16 -4.64 18.27
N MET A 2 -10.17 -3.99 17.11
CA MET A 2 -11.16 -4.24 16.06
C MET A 2 -10.57 -5.38 15.22
N LEU A 3 -11.18 -6.56 15.27
CA LEU A 3 -10.77 -7.71 14.46
C LEU A 3 -11.26 -7.45 13.02
N TYR A 4 -10.35 -7.10 12.13
CA TYR A 4 -10.61 -7.06 10.69
C TYR A 4 -10.54 -8.49 10.15
N TYR A 5 -11.57 -9.31 10.39
CA TYR A 5 -11.67 -10.61 9.74
C TYR A 5 -11.71 -10.41 8.22
N ASN A 6 -10.58 -10.61 7.55
CA ASN A 6 -10.56 -10.74 6.09
C ASN A 6 -11.09 -12.11 5.72
N ILE A 7 -12.20 -12.13 4.99
CA ILE A 7 -12.76 -13.36 4.44
C ILE A 7 -12.09 -13.57 3.09
N TYR A 8 -11.12 -14.49 3.06
CA TYR A 8 -10.54 -14.99 1.83
C TYR A 8 -11.44 -16.10 1.26
N THR A 9 -11.83 -15.95 0.00
CA THR A 9 -12.72 -16.81 -0.77
C THR A 9 -11.96 -17.89 -1.54
N TYR A 10 -10.77 -17.57 -2.05
CA TYR A 10 -10.03 -18.45 -2.98
C TYR A 10 -8.76 -19.07 -2.41
N ILE A 11 -8.38 -18.72 -1.18
CA ILE A 11 -7.24 -19.31 -0.47
C ILE A 11 -7.66 -19.91 0.86
N ASN A 12 -6.93 -20.93 1.30
CA ASN A 12 -7.07 -21.54 2.62
C ASN A 12 -6.04 -20.99 3.63
N ASP A 13 -6.16 -21.38 4.91
CA ASP A 13 -5.27 -20.92 5.98
C ASP A 13 -3.78 -21.20 5.72
N GLN A 14 -3.46 -22.35 5.11
CA GLN A 14 -2.07 -22.70 4.79
C GLN A 14 -1.50 -21.79 3.71
N GLU A 15 -2.27 -21.53 2.65
CA GLU A 15 -1.90 -20.60 1.57
C GLU A 15 -1.76 -19.17 2.10
N PHE A 16 -2.67 -18.74 2.99
CA PHE A 16 -2.56 -17.46 3.68
C PHE A 16 -1.23 -17.35 4.45
N LEU A 17 -0.89 -18.36 5.26
CA LEU A 17 0.35 -18.37 6.03
C LEU A 17 1.58 -18.34 5.14
N GLU A 18 1.55 -19.05 4.01
CA GLU A 18 2.63 -19.05 3.02
C GLU A 18 2.81 -17.69 2.36
N ILE A 19 1.73 -17.04 1.92
CA ILE A 19 1.78 -15.69 1.35
C ILE A 19 2.29 -14.71 2.40
N ARG A 20 1.72 -14.73 3.61
CA ARG A 20 2.15 -13.87 4.72
C ARG A 20 3.64 -13.99 4.99
N ASN A 21 4.18 -15.21 5.03
CA ASN A 21 5.61 -15.43 5.27
C ASN A 21 6.50 -14.86 4.16
N LYS A 22 6.02 -14.81 2.91
CA LYS A 22 6.72 -14.19 1.79
C LYS A 22 6.58 -12.66 1.77
N LEU A 23 5.51 -12.11 2.34
CA LEU A 23 5.35 -10.66 2.49
C LEU A 23 6.27 -10.05 3.55
N ILE A 24 6.65 -10.79 4.58
CA ILE A 24 7.53 -10.29 5.66
C ILE A 24 8.87 -9.73 5.11
N PRO A 25 9.60 -10.43 4.22
CA PRO A 25 10.79 -9.87 3.56
C PRO A 25 10.52 -8.58 2.78
N ILE A 26 9.39 -8.50 2.06
CA ILE A 26 9.00 -7.30 1.29
C ILE A 26 8.70 -6.13 2.23
N GLU A 27 7.89 -6.35 3.27
CA GLU A 27 7.61 -5.36 4.33
C GLU A 27 8.91 -4.81 4.90
N LYS A 28 9.85 -5.69 5.25
CA LYS A 28 11.13 -5.29 5.82
C LYS A 28 11.92 -4.40 4.85
N LYS A 29 11.99 -4.79 3.58
CA LYS A 29 12.72 -4.03 2.55
C LYS A 29 12.12 -2.64 2.36
N MET A 30 10.79 -2.56 2.26
CA MET A 30 10.09 -1.29 2.21
C MET A 30 10.32 -0.45 3.46
N ALA A 31 10.27 -1.06 4.65
CA ALA A 31 10.47 -0.36 5.92
C ALA A 31 11.88 0.25 6.02
N ASP A 32 12.91 -0.48 5.60
CA ASP A 32 14.30 0.00 5.65
C ASP A 32 14.49 1.27 4.80
N GLU A 33 13.80 1.38 3.66
CA GLU A 33 13.85 2.56 2.78
C GLU A 33 12.94 3.70 3.25
N LEU A 34 11.69 3.38 3.59
CA LEU A 34 10.64 4.34 3.91
C LEU A 34 10.84 5.01 5.28
N PHE A 35 11.43 4.30 6.25
CA PHE A 35 11.70 4.84 7.58
C PHE A 35 12.55 6.11 7.55
N LEU A 36 13.58 6.14 6.69
CA LEU A 36 14.46 7.30 6.54
C LEU A 36 13.74 8.51 5.93
N LEU A 37 12.63 8.28 5.24
CA LEU A 37 11.79 9.29 4.63
C LEU A 37 10.62 9.74 5.54
N GLY A 38 10.53 9.19 6.76
CA GLY A 38 9.52 9.54 7.76
C GLY A 38 8.19 8.79 7.61
N TRP A 39 8.12 7.80 6.72
CA TRP A 39 6.94 6.95 6.57
C TRP A 39 6.91 5.89 7.68
N GLY A 40 5.76 5.70 8.31
CA GLY A 40 5.54 4.75 9.39
C GLY A 40 4.70 3.56 8.92
N LEU A 41 5.16 2.35 9.21
CA LEU A 41 4.37 1.13 8.99
C LEU A 41 3.12 1.15 9.88
N THR A 42 1.94 0.99 9.30
CA THR A 42 0.66 1.04 10.02
C THR A 42 0.48 -0.19 10.92
N GLU A 43 0.62 -1.38 10.32
CA GLU A 43 0.59 -2.66 11.03
C GLU A 43 1.44 -3.69 10.28
N SER A 44 2.18 -4.52 11.02
CA SER A 44 3.02 -5.55 10.39
C SER A 44 2.19 -6.74 9.95
N VAL A 45 2.41 -7.24 8.73
CA VAL A 45 1.75 -8.44 8.19
C VAL A 45 2.01 -9.66 9.08
N LYS A 46 3.10 -9.67 9.85
CA LYS A 46 3.40 -10.75 10.81
C LYS A 46 2.38 -10.84 11.94
N LYS A 47 1.73 -9.73 12.30
CA LYS A 47 0.78 -9.63 13.41
C LYS A 47 -0.67 -9.50 12.94
N ASN A 48 -0.88 -9.14 11.68
CA ASN A 48 -2.17 -8.89 11.08
C ASN A 48 -2.79 -10.17 10.47
N ASP A 49 -4.12 -10.24 10.45
CA ASP A 49 -4.93 -11.19 9.69
C ASP A 49 -5.25 -10.70 8.26
N ALA A 50 -4.72 -9.54 7.88
CA ALA A 50 -4.70 -8.99 6.53
C ALA A 50 -3.37 -9.24 5.81
N LEU A 51 -3.44 -9.60 4.53
CA LEU A 51 -2.31 -9.64 3.59
C LEU A 51 -2.08 -8.27 2.94
N ILE A 52 -1.83 -7.24 3.76
CA ILE A 52 -1.60 -5.86 3.33
C ILE A 52 -0.34 -5.34 4.02
N ILE A 53 0.51 -4.64 3.27
CA ILE A 53 1.58 -3.81 3.82
C ILE A 53 1.18 -2.37 3.53
N ASP A 54 1.03 -1.54 4.56
CA ASP A 54 0.64 -0.14 4.39
C ASP A 54 1.54 0.74 5.24
N PHE A 55 2.09 1.78 4.63
CA PHE A 55 2.89 2.80 5.28
C PHE A 55 2.18 4.12 5.17
N ILE A 56 2.02 4.80 6.31
CA ILE A 56 1.43 6.13 6.37
C ILE A 56 2.52 7.20 6.50
N PHE A 57 2.30 8.31 5.83
CA PHE A 57 3.07 9.52 6.03
C PHE A 57 2.11 10.69 6.27
N GLN A 58 2.43 11.48 7.29
CA GLN A 58 1.67 12.69 7.57
C GLN A 58 2.66 13.83 7.75
N ASP A 59 2.57 14.80 6.85
CA ASP A 59 3.21 16.09 7.03
C ASP A 59 2.18 17.13 7.50
N ARG A 60 2.57 18.41 7.47
CA ARG A 60 1.71 19.50 7.96
C ARG A 60 0.43 19.68 7.13
N PHE A 61 0.49 19.36 5.84
CA PHE A 61 -0.57 19.63 4.88
C PHE A 61 -1.21 18.37 4.34
N PHE A 62 -0.44 17.29 4.20
CA PHE A 62 -0.87 16.06 3.54
C PHE A 62 -0.84 14.85 4.48
N MET A 63 -1.74 13.93 4.19
CA MET A 63 -1.69 12.54 4.59
C MET A 63 -1.45 11.70 3.34
N GLY A 64 -0.63 10.65 3.43
CA GLY A 64 -0.30 9.78 2.32
C GLY A 64 -0.18 8.34 2.77
N ASN A 65 -0.45 7.43 1.84
CA ASN A 65 -0.22 6.01 2.03
C ASN A 65 0.60 5.47 0.85
N ILE A 66 1.59 4.64 1.15
CA ILE A 66 2.22 3.75 0.17
C ILE A 66 1.93 2.34 0.65
N GLY A 67 1.33 1.54 -0.22
CA GLY A 67 0.85 0.25 0.20
C GLY A 67 0.85 -0.81 -0.88
N PHE A 68 0.81 -2.03 -0.40
CA PHE A 68 0.81 -3.26 -1.16
C PHE A 68 -0.37 -4.09 -0.67
N VAL A 69 -1.25 -4.48 -1.59
CA VAL A 69 -2.50 -5.16 -1.27
C VAL A 69 -2.58 -6.49 -2.00
N TYR A 70 -2.88 -7.55 -1.24
CA TYR A 70 -3.32 -8.83 -1.79
C TYR A 70 -4.76 -8.73 -2.30
N ILE A 71 -4.98 -9.25 -3.49
CA ILE A 71 -6.31 -9.32 -4.11
C ILE A 71 -6.67 -10.79 -4.28
N ASP A 72 -7.78 -11.17 -3.66
CA ASP A 72 -8.28 -12.54 -3.66
C ASP A 72 -9.16 -12.81 -4.89
N GLU A 73 -8.54 -13.28 -5.97
CA GLU A 73 -9.21 -13.49 -7.26
C GLU A 73 -9.15 -14.94 -7.77
N PRO A 74 -10.16 -15.37 -8.57
CA PRO A 74 -10.11 -16.65 -9.25
C PRO A 74 -8.96 -16.68 -10.26
N GLY A 75 -8.01 -17.59 -10.08
CA GLY A 75 -6.83 -17.72 -10.96
C GLY A 75 -5.49 -17.65 -10.22
N GLY A 76 -5.52 -17.26 -8.95
CA GLY A 76 -4.36 -17.27 -8.06
C GLY A 76 -4.12 -15.93 -7.39
N PRO A 77 -3.16 -15.88 -6.44
CA PRO A 77 -2.88 -14.70 -5.66
C PRO A 77 -2.24 -13.61 -6.54
N VAL A 78 -2.91 -12.48 -6.69
CA VAL A 78 -2.37 -11.29 -7.36
C VAL A 78 -2.28 -10.12 -6.38
N PHE A 79 -1.37 -9.20 -6.67
CA PHE A 79 -1.05 -8.10 -5.78
C PHE A 79 -0.94 -6.79 -6.55
N SER A 80 -1.37 -5.72 -5.90
CA SER A 80 -1.28 -4.36 -6.44
C SER A 80 -0.53 -3.47 -5.48
N PHE A 81 0.26 -2.55 -6.03
CA PHE A 81 1.03 -1.56 -5.28
C PHE A 81 0.51 -0.17 -5.61
N TYR A 82 0.24 0.63 -4.59
CA TYR A 82 -0.37 1.94 -4.75
C TYR A 82 0.35 3.00 -3.93
N VAL A 83 0.12 4.24 -4.34
CA VAL A 83 0.42 5.44 -3.58
C VAL A 83 -0.80 6.34 -3.55
N THR A 84 -1.03 6.98 -2.41
CA THR A 84 -2.11 7.93 -2.19
C THR A 84 -1.60 9.21 -1.56
N LYS A 85 -2.34 10.29 -1.77
CA LYS A 85 -2.13 11.56 -1.08
C LYS A 85 -3.47 12.26 -0.92
N SER A 86 -3.69 12.83 0.26
CA SER A 86 -4.88 13.59 0.58
C SER A 86 -4.59 14.78 1.47
N TYR A 87 -5.48 15.76 1.41
CA TYR A 87 -5.55 16.84 2.39
C TYR A 87 -7.01 17.21 2.63
N ASP A 88 -7.27 17.85 3.77
CA ASP A 88 -8.60 18.33 4.14
C ASP A 88 -8.66 19.85 4.01
N GLU A 89 -9.71 20.38 3.36
CA GLU A 89 -9.96 21.82 3.23
C GLU A 89 -11.47 22.10 3.21
N LEU A 90 -11.92 23.05 4.05
CA LEU A 90 -13.31 23.50 4.12
C LEU A 90 -14.31 22.34 4.24
N GLU A 91 -14.02 21.40 5.15
CA GLU A 91 -14.82 20.18 5.41
C GLU A 91 -14.82 19.14 4.28
N ASN A 92 -14.10 19.38 3.19
CA ASN A 92 -13.92 18.43 2.10
C ASN A 92 -12.55 17.75 2.20
N ARG A 93 -12.52 16.44 1.95
CA ARG A 93 -11.28 15.69 1.76
C ARG A 93 -11.00 15.56 0.27
N TYR A 94 -9.83 16.03 -0.15
CA TYR A 94 -9.30 15.81 -1.49
C TYR A 94 -8.30 14.67 -1.42
N PHE A 95 -8.43 13.70 -2.32
CA PHE A 95 -7.69 12.46 -2.32
C PHE A 95 -7.38 12.02 -3.75
N VAL A 96 -6.12 11.69 -3.99
CA VAL A 96 -5.67 11.01 -5.21
C VAL A 96 -5.08 9.66 -4.85
N LYS A 97 -5.31 8.67 -5.71
CA LYS A 97 -4.72 7.34 -5.67
C LYS A 97 -4.21 6.98 -7.04
N GLN A 98 -3.02 6.40 -7.08
CA GLN A 98 -2.49 5.80 -8.29
C GLN A 98 -1.90 4.42 -7.97
N PHE A 99 -2.20 3.43 -8.81
CA PHE A 99 -1.48 2.18 -8.80
C PHE A 99 -0.19 2.31 -9.59
N ILE A 100 0.91 1.85 -9.01
CA ILE A 100 2.22 1.78 -9.67
C ILE A 100 2.34 0.47 -10.46
N SER A 101 1.69 -0.58 -9.94
CA SER A 101 1.53 -1.88 -10.58
C SER A 101 0.22 -2.51 -10.10
N GLU A 102 -0.44 -3.26 -10.98
CA GLU A 102 -1.73 -3.87 -10.72
C GLU A 102 -1.73 -5.34 -11.14
N ASN A 103 -2.34 -6.19 -10.32
CA ASN A 103 -2.60 -7.60 -10.60
C ASN A 103 -1.33 -8.41 -10.93
N GLU A 104 -0.24 -8.08 -10.25
CA GLU A 104 1.05 -8.71 -10.47
C GLU A 104 1.27 -9.90 -9.52
N SER A 105 2.06 -10.87 -9.97
CA SER A 105 2.46 -12.00 -9.13
C SER A 105 3.40 -11.57 -8.00
N LEU A 106 3.47 -12.35 -6.91
CA LEU A 106 4.41 -12.05 -5.83
C LEU A 106 5.89 -12.05 -6.30
N SER A 107 6.25 -12.96 -7.21
CA SER A 107 7.59 -13.03 -7.80
C SER A 107 8.00 -11.78 -8.58
N PHE A 108 7.03 -11.06 -9.14
CA PHE A 108 7.30 -9.77 -9.79
C PHE A 108 7.83 -8.75 -8.76
N TYR A 109 7.20 -8.67 -7.59
CA TYR A 109 7.61 -7.74 -6.53
C TYR A 109 8.94 -8.14 -5.88
N ASP A 110 9.21 -9.43 -5.70
CA ASP A 110 10.53 -9.89 -5.22
C ASP A 110 11.69 -9.34 -6.06
N GLN A 111 11.46 -9.16 -7.37
CA GLN A 111 12.45 -8.69 -8.32
C GLN A 111 12.44 -7.17 -8.53
N ASN A 112 11.29 -6.51 -8.34
CA ASN A 112 11.06 -5.13 -8.80
C ASN A 112 10.67 -4.15 -7.69
N ILE A 113 10.56 -4.58 -6.43
CA ILE A 113 10.03 -3.74 -5.33
C ILE A 113 10.76 -2.40 -5.18
N ASP A 114 12.08 -2.36 -5.36
CA ASP A 114 12.87 -1.12 -5.19
C ASP A 114 12.48 -0.08 -6.26
N LEU A 115 12.40 -0.54 -7.51
CA LEU A 115 11.98 0.32 -8.63
C LEU A 115 10.53 0.80 -8.47
N ILE A 116 9.65 -0.04 -7.95
CA ILE A 116 8.25 0.30 -7.70
C ILE A 116 8.15 1.32 -6.58
N LEU A 117 8.92 1.12 -5.51
CA LEU A 117 8.95 2.00 -4.35
C LEU A 117 9.52 3.38 -4.71
N ASP A 118 10.62 3.43 -5.46
CA ASP A 118 11.20 4.68 -5.97
C ASP A 118 10.18 5.48 -6.79
N LYS A 119 9.48 4.82 -7.72
CA LYS A 119 8.42 5.45 -8.53
C LYS A 119 7.27 5.98 -7.67
N ALA A 120 6.87 5.23 -6.65
CA ALA A 120 5.80 5.65 -5.74
C ALA A 120 6.20 6.90 -4.95
N ILE A 121 7.42 6.93 -4.42
CA ILE A 121 7.98 8.06 -3.67
C ILE A 121 8.12 9.28 -4.59
N GLU A 122 8.59 9.11 -5.82
CA GLU A 122 8.71 10.18 -6.80
C GLU A 122 7.35 10.79 -7.12
N LEU A 123 6.34 9.96 -7.43
CA LEU A 123 4.98 10.42 -7.69
C LEU A 123 4.39 11.17 -6.49
N TYR A 124 4.56 10.63 -5.27
CA TYR A 124 4.09 11.31 -4.05
C TYR A 124 4.68 12.71 -3.89
N LYS A 125 5.95 12.90 -4.23
CA LYS A 125 6.66 14.18 -4.15
C LYS A 125 6.21 15.17 -5.23
N LEU A 126 5.81 14.67 -6.40
CA LEU A 126 5.33 15.50 -7.51
C LEU A 126 3.91 16.05 -7.26
N TRP A 127 3.10 15.35 -6.48
CA TRP A 127 1.73 15.78 -6.19
C TRP A 127 1.72 16.93 -5.18
N ASP A 128 1.38 18.13 -5.64
CA ASP A 128 1.07 19.27 -4.78
C ASP A 128 -0.44 19.39 -4.53
N LYS A 129 -0.84 20.50 -3.90
CA LYS A 129 -2.24 20.72 -3.51
C LYS A 129 -3.15 20.87 -4.73
N ASP A 130 -2.69 21.59 -5.75
CA ASP A 130 -3.45 21.83 -6.97
C ASP A 130 -3.65 20.53 -7.75
N TYR A 131 -2.60 19.72 -7.86
CA TYR A 131 -2.69 18.39 -8.46
C TYR A 131 -3.72 17.50 -7.75
N VAL A 132 -3.65 17.42 -6.42
CA VAL A 132 -4.57 16.59 -5.62
C VAL A 132 -6.01 17.10 -5.73
N TYR A 133 -6.21 18.41 -5.82
CA TYR A 133 -7.52 19.02 -6.04
C TYR A 133 -8.10 18.65 -7.42
N GLU A 134 -7.33 18.86 -8.48
CA GLU A 134 -7.77 18.64 -9.87
C GLU A 134 -8.02 17.17 -10.21
N ASN A 135 -7.27 16.27 -9.58
CA ASN A 135 -7.34 14.82 -9.81
C ASN A 135 -8.06 14.09 -8.66
N ASN A 136 -8.84 14.82 -7.85
CA ASN A 136 -9.58 14.24 -6.74
C ASN A 136 -10.56 13.16 -7.23
N ILE A 137 -10.52 12.00 -6.58
CA ILE A 137 -11.49 10.92 -6.80
C ILE A 137 -12.70 11.19 -5.90
N ASN A 138 -13.82 11.60 -6.51
CA ASN A 138 -15.09 11.73 -5.80
C ASN A 138 -15.72 10.34 -5.62
N TYR A 139 -15.98 9.96 -4.37
CA TYR A 139 -16.76 8.76 -4.00
C TYR A 139 -18.24 9.09 -3.81
#